data_AF-A0AAV1AY19-F1
#
_entry.id   AF-A0AAV1AY19-F1
#
_cell.length_a   1.000
_cell.length_b   1.000
_cell.length_c   1.000
_cell.angle_alpha   90.00
_cell.angle_beta   90.00
_cell.angle_gamma   90.00
#
_symmetry.space_group_name_H-M   'P 1'
#
loop_
_entity.id
_entity.type
_entity.pdbx_description
1 polymer ?
#
loop_
_entity_poly.entity_id
_entity_poly.type
_entity_poly.pdbx_seq_one_letter_code
_entity_poly.pdbx_strand_id
1 'polypeptide(L)'
;MNESECSWTCPPFEYSSKYYHVSENGGGCVRQTSFFQGKPLLNQGVGYSIILGFGAFFALFTSFLVWLEKRYVGSRHTSEWFNTAGRNVKTGLIASVIVSQWTWAATILQSSNVAWEYGVSGPFWYASGATIQVMLFGIMAIEIKRKAPYAHTVCEIVKARYVTLFTYQSSVTIVPDLEQL
;
A
#
# COMPACT_ATOMS: atom_id res chain seq x y z
N MET A 1 -45.34 40.75 -9.31
CA MET A 1 -44.31 39.76 -9.71
C MET A 1 -43.03 40.22 -9.04
N ASN A 2 -42.71 39.78 -7.82
CA ASN A 2 -41.43 40.11 -7.18
C ASN A 2 -41.03 39.00 -6.20
N GLU A 3 -39.72 38.70 -6.24
CA GLU A 3 -38.94 37.76 -5.45
C GLU A 3 -39.45 36.31 -5.30
N SER A 4 -39.19 35.52 -6.34
CA SER A 4 -38.87 34.10 -6.17
C SER A 4 -37.50 33.96 -5.50
N GLU A 5 -37.46 34.05 -4.17
CA GLU A 5 -36.39 33.45 -3.37
C GLU A 5 -36.50 31.93 -3.53
N CYS A 6 -35.89 31.38 -4.58
CA CYS A 6 -35.54 29.97 -4.59
C CYS A 6 -34.52 29.76 -3.46
N SER A 7 -35.00 29.43 -2.26
CA SER A 7 -34.19 28.77 -1.26
C SER A 7 -33.67 27.49 -1.92
N TRP A 8 -32.42 27.52 -2.39
CA TRP A 8 -31.70 26.36 -2.86
C TRP A 8 -31.45 25.45 -1.66
N THR A 9 -32.49 24.74 -1.26
CA THR A 9 -32.40 23.71 -0.23
C THR A 9 -31.61 22.57 -0.87
N CYS A 10 -30.28 22.59 -0.65
CA CYS A 10 -29.40 21.48 -0.92
C CYS A 10 -30.00 20.19 -0.32
N PRO A 11 -29.70 19.00 -0.89
CA PRO A 11 -30.59 17.84 -0.92
C PRO A 11 -31.30 17.55 0.42
N PRO A 12 -32.56 17.07 0.39
CA PRO A 12 -33.45 16.98 1.56
C PRO A 12 -32.96 16.03 2.66
N PHE A 13 -31.87 15.32 2.41
CA PHE A 13 -31.21 14.43 3.35
C PHE A 13 -30.18 15.19 4.17
N GLU A 14 -30.44 15.30 5.48
CA GLU A 14 -29.59 15.97 6.46
C GLU A 14 -28.12 15.52 6.38
N TYR A 15 -27.88 14.22 6.18
CA TYR A 15 -26.54 13.65 6.04
C TYR A 15 -25.79 14.11 4.78
N SER A 16 -26.53 14.43 3.71
CA SER A 16 -25.96 14.81 2.42
C SER A 16 -25.66 16.31 2.40
N SER A 17 -26.50 17.14 3.06
CA SER A 17 -26.36 18.59 3.12
C SER A 17 -24.98 19.09 3.55
N LYS A 18 -24.25 18.34 4.40
CA LYS A 18 -22.90 18.66 4.89
C LYS A 18 -21.82 18.67 3.79
N TYR A 19 -22.11 18.10 2.62
CA TYR A 19 -21.16 17.92 1.52
C TYR A 19 -21.48 18.74 0.28
N TYR A 20 -22.54 19.55 0.35
CA TYR A 20 -22.96 20.47 -0.69
C TYR A 20 -22.88 21.89 -0.15
N HIS A 21 -22.34 22.80 -0.94
CA HIS A 21 -22.36 24.23 -0.64
C HIS A 21 -23.13 24.94 -1.75
N VAL A 22 -23.84 26.01 -1.39
CA VAL A 22 -24.56 26.86 -2.34
C VAL A 22 -23.52 27.71 -3.07
N SER A 23 -23.56 27.71 -4.40
CA SER A 23 -22.69 28.56 -5.22
C SER A 23 -23.01 30.04 -4.99
N GLU A 24 -21.99 30.90 -4.80
CA GLU A 24 -22.12 32.34 -4.54
C GLU A 24 -23.00 33.09 -5.56
N ASN A 25 -23.13 32.56 -6.79
CA ASN A 25 -23.95 33.15 -7.85
C ASN A 25 -25.42 32.68 -7.84
N GLY A 26 -25.90 32.06 -6.76
CA GLY A 26 -27.30 31.61 -6.65
C GLY A 26 -27.70 30.57 -7.71
N GLY A 27 -26.74 29.85 -8.29
CA GLY A 27 -26.92 28.98 -9.45
C GLY A 27 -26.95 27.47 -9.18
N GLY A 28 -27.11 27.04 -7.93
CA GLY A 28 -27.26 25.63 -7.55
C GLY A 28 -26.31 25.12 -6.46
N CYS A 29 -26.48 23.86 -6.07
CA CYS A 29 -25.68 23.19 -5.03
C CYS A 29 -24.49 22.44 -5.65
N VAL A 30 -23.27 22.74 -5.21
CA VAL A 30 -22.03 22.13 -5.69
C VAL A 30 -21.50 21.14 -4.65
N ARG A 31 -21.18 19.91 -5.08
CA ARG A 31 -20.56 18.89 -4.21
C ARG A 31 -19.11 19.28 -3.92
N GLN A 32 -18.65 19.11 -2.69
CA GLN A 32 -17.23 19.27 -2.38
C GLN A 32 -16.37 18.28 -3.19
N THR A 33 -15.41 18.83 -3.94
CA THR A 33 -14.51 18.09 -4.85
C THR A 33 -13.35 17.43 -4.13
N SER A 34 -13.08 17.80 -2.87
CA SER A 34 -11.99 17.22 -2.08
C SER A 34 -12.36 17.22 -0.61
N PHE A 35 -12.16 16.08 0.06
CA PHE A 35 -12.46 15.88 1.49
C PHE A 35 -11.76 16.91 2.39
N PHE A 36 -10.59 17.41 1.97
CA PHE A 36 -9.77 18.34 2.75
C PHE A 36 -9.73 19.78 2.21
N GLN A 37 -10.49 20.11 1.15
CA GLN A 37 -10.63 21.49 0.64
C GLN A 37 -9.30 22.26 0.45
N GLY A 38 -8.18 21.55 0.20
CA GLY A 38 -6.86 22.14 0.03
C GLY A 38 -6.15 22.63 1.31
N LYS A 39 -6.75 22.48 2.50
CA LYS A 39 -6.09 22.79 3.78
C LYS A 39 -5.31 21.59 4.31
N PRO A 40 -4.07 21.76 4.81
CA PRO A 40 -3.33 20.67 5.44
C PRO A 40 -4.12 20.13 6.63
N LEU A 41 -4.47 18.84 6.55
CA LEU A 41 -5.25 18.05 7.52
C LEU A 41 -4.70 18.12 8.95
N LEU A 42 -3.40 18.33 9.07
CA LEU A 42 -2.68 18.27 10.33
C LEU A 42 -1.67 19.41 10.40
N ASN A 43 -1.60 20.07 11.56
CA ASN A 43 -0.56 21.05 11.83
C ASN A 43 0.80 20.36 11.63
N GLN A 44 1.70 21.03 10.92
CA GLN A 44 3.01 20.50 10.56
C GLN A 44 3.78 19.98 11.79
N GLY A 45 3.63 20.65 12.95
CA GLY A 45 4.22 20.20 14.22
C GLY A 45 3.66 18.86 14.72
N VAL A 46 2.36 18.63 14.57
CA VAL A 46 1.72 17.35 14.94
C VAL A 46 2.16 16.25 13.98
N GLY A 47 2.30 16.56 12.68
CA GLY A 47 2.86 15.64 11.69
C GLY A 47 4.25 15.12 12.09
N TYR A 48 5.17 16.03 12.45
CA TYR A 48 6.50 15.63 12.92
C TYR A 48 6.46 14.85 14.23
N SER A 49 5.60 15.22 15.18
CA SER A 49 5.47 14.48 16.44
C SER A 49 4.98 13.05 16.25
N ILE A 50 4.10 12.80 15.27
CA ILE A 50 3.64 11.45 14.97
C ILE A 50 4.77 10.66 14.32
N ILE A 51 5.43 11.21 13.29
CA ILE A 51 6.49 10.48 12.58
C ILE A 51 7.66 10.15 13.53
N LEU A 52 8.15 11.13 14.29
CA LEU A 52 9.30 10.95 15.16
C LEU A 52 8.93 10.27 16.49
N GLY A 53 7.87 10.74 17.15
CA GLY A 53 7.46 10.24 18.46
C GLY A 53 6.88 8.83 18.40
N PHE A 54 5.89 8.59 17.54
CA PHE A 54 5.29 7.26 17.39
C PHE A 54 6.28 6.28 16.74
N GLY A 55 7.08 6.74 15.76
CA GLY A 55 8.13 5.93 15.15
C GLY A 55 9.19 5.48 16.18
N ALA A 56 9.71 6.41 16.99
CA ALA A 56 10.68 6.09 18.03
C ALA A 56 10.08 5.21 19.12
N PHE A 57 8.84 5.48 19.55
CA PHE A 57 8.14 4.64 20.53
C PHE A 57 7.99 3.21 20.03
N PHE A 58 7.53 3.01 18.79
CA PHE A 58 7.35 1.69 18.22
C PHE A 58 8.68 0.96 18.02
N ALA A 59 9.74 1.67 17.63
CA ALA A 59 11.08 1.11 17.53
C ALA A 59 11.64 0.65 18.89
N LEU A 60 11.46 1.45 19.95
CA LEU A 60 11.87 1.10 21.30
C LEU A 60 11.04 -0.07 21.84
N PHE A 61 9.73 -0.06 21.62
CA PHE A 61 8.83 -1.12 22.04
C PHE A 61 9.16 -2.46 21.39
N THR A 62 9.35 -2.48 20.06
CA THR A 62 9.75 -3.70 19.34
C THR A 62 11.15 -4.16 19.76
N SER A 63 12.10 -3.25 19.95
CA SER A 63 13.44 -3.59 20.46
C SER A 63 13.40 -4.18 21.86
N PHE A 64 12.53 -3.65 22.73
CA PHE A 64 12.33 -4.15 24.08
C PHE A 64 11.69 -5.53 24.08
N LEU A 65 10.69 -5.78 23.23
CA LEU A 65 10.11 -7.12 23.05
C LEU A 65 11.15 -8.14 22.58
N VAL A 66 11.98 -7.78 21.59
CA VAL A 66 13.07 -8.65 21.10
C VAL A 66 14.10 -8.90 22.21
N TRP A 67 14.42 -7.89 23.03
CA TRP A 67 15.31 -8.05 24.17
C TRP A 67 14.74 -8.98 25.25
N LEU A 68 13.44 -8.86 25.55
CA LEU A 68 12.74 -9.76 26.47
C LEU A 68 12.75 -11.20 25.93
N GLU A 69 12.39 -11.39 24.65
CA GLU A 69 12.42 -12.71 24.01
C GLU A 69 13.81 -13.33 24.10
N LYS A 70 14.86 -12.54 23.80
CA LYS A 70 16.24 -13.00 23.91
C LYS A 70 16.64 -13.41 25.33
N ARG A 71 16.13 -12.72 26.36
CA ARG A 71 16.46 -12.99 27.77
C ARG A 71 15.69 -14.16 28.37
N TYR A 72 14.42 -14.35 28.01
CA TYR A 72 13.54 -15.37 28.59
C TYR A 72 13.46 -16.67 27.77
N VAL A 73 13.58 -16.58 26.44
CA VAL A 73 13.43 -17.74 25.53
C VAL A 73 14.80 -18.32 25.12
N GLY A 74 15.90 -17.59 25.32
CA GLY A 74 17.25 -18.07 25.01
C GLY A 74 17.49 -18.34 23.51
N SER A 75 16.72 -17.68 22.63
CA SER A 75 16.80 -17.90 21.19
C SER A 75 18.14 -17.42 20.62
N ARG A 76 18.89 -18.34 20.02
CA ARG A 76 20.15 -18.05 19.33
C ARG A 76 19.81 -17.36 18.00
N HIS A 77 19.89 -16.03 17.98
CA HIS A 77 19.70 -15.20 16.78
C HIS A 77 20.76 -15.53 15.71
N THR A 78 20.52 -16.56 14.91
CA THR A 78 21.21 -16.75 13.63
C THR A 78 20.38 -16.13 12.52
N SER A 79 21.04 -15.50 11.56
CA SER A 79 20.41 -14.81 10.42
C SER A 79 19.53 -15.75 9.58
N GLU A 80 19.86 -17.05 9.53
CA GLU A 80 19.01 -18.07 8.91
C GLU A 80 17.70 -18.29 9.67
N TRP A 81 17.72 -18.30 11.00
CA TRP A 81 16.54 -18.56 11.82
C TRP A 81 15.52 -17.42 11.73
N PHE A 82 16.00 -16.18 11.65
CA PHE A 82 15.14 -15.01 11.49
C PHE A 82 14.47 -14.97 10.10
N ASN A 83 15.20 -15.29 9.03
CA ASN A 83 14.66 -15.28 7.67
C ASN A 83 13.74 -16.48 7.38
N THR A 84 13.95 -17.62 8.03
CA THR A 84 13.18 -18.85 7.78
C THR A 84 12.15 -19.17 8.87
N ALA A 85 12.14 -18.41 9.97
CA ALA A 85 11.33 -18.65 11.16
C ALA A 85 11.35 -20.14 11.60
N GLY A 86 12.55 -20.76 11.53
CA GLY A 86 12.75 -22.17 11.88
C GLY A 86 11.97 -23.18 11.04
N ARG A 87 11.47 -22.79 9.85
CA ARG A 87 10.54 -23.56 9.00
C ARG A 87 9.25 -24.01 9.71
N ASN A 88 8.94 -23.44 10.88
CA ASN A 88 7.81 -23.80 11.73
C ASN A 88 6.82 -22.64 11.85
N VAL A 89 6.40 -22.10 10.71
CA VAL A 89 5.32 -21.09 10.64
C VAL A 89 4.04 -21.73 10.13
N LYS A 90 2.97 -21.63 10.93
CA LYS A 90 1.64 -22.12 10.53
C LYS A 90 1.11 -21.29 9.37
N THR A 91 0.38 -21.93 8.46
CA THR A 91 -0.24 -21.27 7.28
C THR A 91 -1.13 -20.09 7.67
N GLY A 92 -1.82 -20.15 8.81
CA GLY A 92 -2.63 -19.04 9.33
C GLY A 92 -1.81 -17.78 9.68
N LEU A 93 -0.60 -17.95 10.23
CA LEU A 93 0.29 -16.82 10.53
C LEU A 93 0.81 -16.17 9.25
N ILE A 94 1.16 -16.99 8.25
CA ILE A 94 1.58 -16.53 6.93
C ILE A 94 0.46 -15.75 6.24
N ALA A 95 -0.79 -16.24 6.30
CA ALA A 95 -1.94 -15.55 5.73
C ALA A 95 -2.17 -14.17 6.37
N SER A 96 -2.05 -14.06 7.69
CA SER A 96 -2.19 -12.79 8.41
C SER A 96 -1.14 -11.75 7.99
N VAL A 97 0.12 -12.17 7.86
CA VAL A 97 1.21 -11.28 7.41
C VAL A 97 0.97 -10.76 5.99
N ILE A 98 0.52 -11.63 5.07
CA ILE A 98 0.23 -11.23 3.68
C ILE A 98 -0.89 -10.19 3.63
N VAL A 99 -1.99 -10.40 4.38
CA VAL A 99 -3.11 -9.44 4.45
C VAL A 99 -2.66 -8.10 5.03
N SER A 100 -1.81 -8.13 6.07
CA SER A 100 -1.24 -6.91 6.64
C SER A 100 -0.40 -6.13 5.63
N GLN A 101 0.43 -6.80 4.83
CA GLN A 101 1.30 -6.14 3.86
C GLN A 101 0.52 -5.49 2.71
N TRP A 102 -0.65 -6.06 2.37
CA TRP A 102 -1.57 -5.49 1.39
C TRP A 102 -2.39 -4.32 1.95
N THR A 103 -2.50 -4.23 3.28
CA THR A 103 -3.19 -3.14 3.97
C THR A 103 -2.25 -1.97 4.19
N TRP A 104 -1.79 -1.35 3.11
CA TRP A 104 -1.01 -0.12 3.14
C TRP A 104 -1.93 1.12 3.21
N ALA A 105 -1.45 2.18 3.86
CA ALA A 105 -2.24 3.40 4.06
C ALA A 105 -2.75 4.02 2.74
N ALA A 106 -2.00 3.87 1.65
CA ALA A 106 -2.40 4.42 0.36
C ALA A 106 -3.62 3.71 -0.25
N THR A 107 -3.80 2.39 -0.10
CA THR A 107 -5.06 1.74 -0.54
C THR A 107 -6.23 2.12 0.34
N ILE A 108 -6.03 2.32 1.64
CA ILE A 108 -7.10 2.79 2.54
C ILE A 108 -7.55 4.19 2.13
N LEU A 109 -6.60 5.08 1.86
CA LEU A 109 -6.87 6.44 1.38
C LEU A 109 -7.58 6.43 0.02
N GLN A 110 -7.07 5.64 -0.92
CA GLN A 110 -7.65 5.52 -2.25
C GLN A 110 -9.06 4.90 -2.20
N SER A 111 -9.26 3.86 -1.38
CA SER A 111 -10.55 3.22 -1.17
C SER A 111 -11.55 4.19 -0.54
N SER A 112 -11.12 5.03 0.40
CA SER A 112 -11.98 6.05 1.01
C SER A 112 -12.38 7.13 -0.01
N ASN A 113 -11.48 7.52 -0.92
CA ASN A 113 -11.82 8.45 -2.00
C ASN A 113 -12.83 7.83 -2.98
N VAL A 114 -12.65 6.55 -3.34
CA VAL A 114 -13.59 5.85 -4.21
C VAL A 114 -14.94 5.63 -3.52
N ALA A 115 -14.95 5.37 -2.20
CA ALA A 115 -16.17 5.31 -1.39
C ALA A 115 -16.88 6.67 -1.32
N TRP A 116 -16.11 7.75 -1.25
CA TRP A 116 -16.62 9.12 -1.25
C TRP A 116 -17.35 9.46 -2.55
N GLU A 117 -16.83 8.98 -3.68
CA GLU A 117 -17.38 9.30 -5.00
C GLU A 117 -18.50 8.36 -5.44
N TYR A 118 -18.39 7.06 -5.14
CA TYR A 118 -19.24 5.99 -5.68
C TYR A 118 -19.99 5.18 -4.62
N GLY A 119 -19.83 5.50 -3.32
CA GLY A 119 -20.44 4.75 -2.23
C GLY A 119 -19.78 3.37 -2.01
N VAL A 120 -20.48 2.48 -1.31
CA VAL A 120 -19.95 1.16 -0.87
C VAL A 120 -19.59 0.24 -2.06
N SER A 121 -20.21 0.42 -3.22
CA SER A 121 -19.93 -0.36 -4.44
C SER A 121 -18.55 -0.06 -5.03
N GLY A 122 -18.00 1.14 -4.83
CA GLY A 122 -16.70 1.54 -5.36
C GLY A 122 -15.53 0.74 -4.77
N PRO A 123 -15.36 0.72 -3.43
CA PRO A 123 -14.37 -0.12 -2.75
C PRO A 123 -14.54 -1.62 -3.04
N PHE A 124 -15.78 -2.10 -3.16
CA PHE A 124 -16.07 -3.50 -3.42
C PHE A 124 -15.53 -3.97 -4.77
N TRP A 125 -15.78 -3.20 -5.83
CA TRP A 125 -15.26 -3.53 -7.17
C TRP A 125 -13.74 -3.35 -7.27
N TYR A 126 -13.18 -2.33 -6.62
CA TYR A 126 -11.73 -2.13 -6.57
C TYR A 126 -11.01 -3.29 -5.84
N ALA A 127 -11.53 -3.71 -4.69
CA ALA A 127 -10.98 -4.85 -3.96
C ALA A 127 -11.12 -6.15 -4.77
N SER A 128 -12.25 -6.36 -5.45
CA SER A 128 -12.49 -7.54 -6.29
C SER A 128 -11.54 -7.63 -7.49
N GLY A 129 -11.17 -6.51 -8.10
CA GLY A 129 -10.15 -6.50 -9.16
C GLY A 129 -8.75 -6.85 -8.66
N ALA A 130 -8.39 -6.34 -7.47
CA ALA A 130 -7.09 -6.59 -6.87
C ALA A 130 -6.92 -8.03 -6.36
N THR A 131 -7.97 -8.68 -5.84
CA THR A 131 -7.89 -10.06 -5.34
C THR A 131 -7.58 -11.07 -6.45
N ILE A 132 -8.08 -10.85 -7.67
CA ILE A 132 -7.79 -11.70 -8.84
C ILE A 132 -6.29 -11.64 -9.17
N GLN A 133 -5.69 -10.46 -9.17
CA GLN A 133 -4.26 -10.28 -9.43
C GLN A 133 -3.40 -10.97 -8.36
N VAL A 134 -3.78 -10.84 -7.08
CA VAL A 134 -3.08 -11.47 -5.96
C VAL A 134 -3.19 -13.00 -6.02
N MET A 135 -4.34 -13.54 -6.42
CA MET A 135 -4.54 -14.98 -6.59
C MET A 135 -3.64 -15.53 -7.71
N LEU A 136 -3.59 -14.85 -8.86
CA LEU A 136 -2.71 -15.24 -9.98
C LEU A 136 -1.24 -15.20 -9.60
N PHE A 137 -0.82 -14.15 -8.87
CA PHE A 137 0.56 -14.05 -8.37
C PHE A 137 0.88 -15.17 -7.37
N GLY A 138 -0.07 -15.55 -6.51
CA GLY A 138 0.07 -16.68 -5.59
C GLY A 138 0.34 -18.01 -6.31
N ILE A 139 -0.41 -18.30 -7.38
CA ILE A 139 -0.22 -19.52 -8.19
C ILE A 139 1.17 -19.53 -8.84
N MET A 140 1.58 -18.42 -9.46
CA MET A 140 2.92 -18.29 -10.03
C MET A 140 4.03 -18.46 -8.98
N ALA A 141 3.87 -17.86 -7.80
CA ALA A 141 4.83 -17.98 -6.72
C ALA A 141 4.99 -19.43 -6.22
N ILE A 142 3.90 -20.21 -6.18
CA ILE A 142 3.93 -21.64 -5.85
C ILE A 142 4.71 -22.42 -6.93
N GLU A 143 4.40 -22.20 -8.21
CA GLU A 143 5.10 -22.86 -9.32
C GLU A 143 6.60 -22.53 -9.36
N ILE A 144 6.97 -21.31 -9.02
CA ILE A 144 8.38 -20.90 -8.89
C ILE A 144 9.06 -21.64 -7.74
N LYS A 145 8.43 -21.72 -6.56
CA LYS A 145 8.98 -22.48 -5.42
C LYS A 145 9.10 -23.98 -5.69
N ARG A 146 8.21 -24.55 -6.53
CA ARG A 146 8.32 -25.95 -6.99
C ARG A 146 9.52 -26.18 -7.90
N LYS A 147 9.89 -25.19 -8.73
CA LYS A 147 11.00 -25.31 -9.69
C LYS A 147 12.36 -24.87 -9.13
N ALA A 148 12.40 -23.93 -8.19
CA ALA A 148 13.62 -23.39 -7.58
C ALA A 148 13.49 -23.31 -6.05
N PRO A 149 13.49 -24.45 -5.34
CA PRO A 149 13.24 -24.50 -3.89
C PRO A 149 14.38 -23.92 -3.02
N TYR A 150 15.57 -23.72 -3.60
CA TYR A 150 16.76 -23.19 -2.90
C TYR A 150 16.99 -21.69 -3.11
N ALA A 151 16.16 -21.02 -3.91
CA ALA A 151 16.29 -19.58 -4.10
C ALA A 151 15.65 -18.84 -2.91
N HIS A 152 16.44 -18.02 -2.23
CA HIS A 152 16.04 -17.26 -1.05
C HIS A 152 15.40 -15.92 -1.41
N THR A 153 15.69 -15.39 -2.60
CA THR A 153 15.10 -14.15 -3.12
C THR A 153 14.74 -14.29 -4.60
N VAL A 154 13.77 -13.50 -5.07
CA VAL A 154 13.44 -13.44 -6.50
C VAL A 154 14.66 -12.99 -7.34
N CYS A 155 15.55 -12.19 -6.76
CA CYS A 155 16.78 -11.74 -7.39
C CYS A 155 17.71 -12.90 -7.77
N GLU A 156 17.82 -13.96 -6.96
CA GLU A 156 18.61 -15.15 -7.30
C GLU A 156 18.02 -15.91 -8.49
N ILE A 157 16.69 -15.94 -8.60
CA ILE A 157 15.96 -16.56 -9.71
C ILE A 157 16.19 -15.78 -11.01
N VAL A 158 16.10 -14.45 -10.92
CA VAL A 158 16.39 -13.55 -12.04
C VAL A 158 17.86 -13.68 -12.45
N LYS A 159 18.79 -13.74 -11.48
CA LYS A 159 20.22 -13.94 -11.73
C LYS A 159 20.47 -15.26 -12.47
N ALA A 160 19.90 -16.37 -11.99
CA ALA A 160 20.05 -17.68 -12.62
C ALA A 160 19.47 -17.76 -14.05
N ARG A 161 18.44 -16.96 -14.35
CA ARG A 161 17.79 -16.93 -15.68
C ARG A 161 18.45 -15.97 -16.67
N TYR A 162 18.86 -14.78 -16.22
CA TYR A 162 19.22 -13.66 -17.10
C TYR A 162 20.70 -13.26 -17.07
N VAL A 163 21.52 -13.70 -16.11
CA VAL A 163 22.96 -13.32 -16.08
C VAL A 163 23.68 -13.75 -17.35
N THR A 164 23.39 -14.94 -17.88
CA THR A 164 24.03 -15.42 -19.12
C THR A 164 23.63 -14.57 -20.32
N LEU A 165 22.41 -14.01 -20.37
CA LEU A 165 21.99 -13.12 -21.46
C LEU A 165 22.53 -11.70 -21.31
N PHE A 166 22.62 -11.17 -20.09
CA PHE A 166 23.17 -9.83 -19.85
C PHE A 166 24.68 -9.77 -20.12
N THR A 167 25.47 -10.78 -19.76
CA THR A 167 26.90 -10.80 -20.09
C THR A 167 27.12 -10.84 -21.60
N TYR A 168 26.33 -11.61 -22.37
CA TYR A 168 26.41 -11.60 -23.83
C TYR A 168 25.90 -10.29 -24.45
N GLN A 169 24.79 -9.72 -23.98
CA GLN A 169 24.24 -8.47 -24.52
C GLN A 169 25.13 -7.26 -24.20
N SER A 170 25.70 -7.17 -22.99
CA SER A 170 26.68 -6.12 -22.64
C SER A 170 27.99 -6.26 -23.41
N SER A 171 28.35 -7.46 -23.89
CA SER A 171 29.52 -7.66 -24.76
C SER A 171 29.23 -7.31 -26.22
N VAL A 172 28.00 -7.51 -26.69
CA VAL A 172 27.58 -7.25 -28.09
C VAL A 172 27.22 -5.77 -28.32
N THR A 173 26.76 -5.04 -27.30
CA THR A 173 26.39 -3.61 -27.45
C THR A 173 27.57 -2.64 -27.28
N ILE A 174 28.75 -3.11 -26.85
CA ILE A 174 29.97 -2.27 -26.70
C ILE A 174 30.84 -2.26 -27.99
N VAL A 175 30.49 -3.02 -29.03
CA VAL A 175 31.23 -3.07 -30.31
C VAL A 175 30.31 -2.79 -31.52
N PRO A 176 29.66 -1.62 -31.60
CA PRO A 176 29.43 -1.04 -32.93
C PRO A 176 29.67 0.47 -33.07
N ASP A 177 30.33 1.14 -32.12
CA ASP A 177 30.48 2.62 -32.15
C ASP A 177 31.93 3.12 -32.20
N LEU A 178 32.82 2.34 -32.82
CA LEU A 178 34.23 2.72 -33.01
C LEU A 178 34.78 2.32 -34.39
N GLU A 179 33.94 2.39 -35.43
CA GLU A 179 34.34 2.23 -36.84
C GLU A 179 33.64 3.25 -37.76
N GLN A 180 33.67 4.54 -37.39
CA GLN A 180 33.43 5.67 -38.30
C GLN A 180 34.32 6.87 -37.92
N LEU A 181 35.63 6.69 -38.12
CA LEU A 181 36.60 7.76 -38.37
C LEU A 181 36.95 7.73 -39.85
#